data_AF-A0A2H0HDZ3-F1
#
_entry.id   AF-A0A2H0HDZ3-F1
#
_cell.length_a   1.000
_cell.length_b   1.000
_cell.length_c   1.000
_cell.angle_alpha   90.00
_cell.angle_beta   90.00
_cell.angle_gamma   90.00
#
_symmetry.space_group_name_H-M   'P 1'
#
loop_
_entity.id
_entity.type
_entity.pdbx_description
1 polymer ?
#
loop_
_entity_poly.entity_id
_entity_poly.type
_entity_poly.pdbx_seq_one_letter_code
_entity_poly.pdbx_strand_id
1 'polypeptide(L)'
;METKLTLRLNDSVIERAKLYARSNRISLSKMIESYLDSLTKEKKDENKISITPLVESLSGVINLPLDFDYKKEYSDYIIEKYK
;
A
#
# COMPACT_ATOMS: atom_id res chain seq x y z
N MET A 1 -24.24 1.46 2.05
CA MET A 1 -24.98 0.48 2.89
C MET A 1 -24.00 -0.61 3.28
N GLU A 2 -23.98 -1.03 4.54
CA GLU A 2 -23.16 -2.16 4.99
C GLU A 2 -23.95 -3.46 4.88
N THR A 3 -23.34 -4.50 4.29
CA THR A 3 -23.97 -5.81 4.11
C THR A 3 -23.03 -6.92 4.57
N LYS A 4 -23.57 -7.98 5.16
CA LYS A 4 -22.79 -9.12 5.63
C LYS A 4 -22.45 -10.06 4.47
N LEU A 5 -21.16 -10.28 4.22
CA LEU A 5 -20.65 -11.31 3.32
C LEU A 5 -20.13 -12.50 4.14
N THR A 6 -20.54 -13.72 3.81
CA THR A 6 -20.05 -14.96 4.45
C THR A 6 -19.22 -15.75 3.45
N LEU A 7 -17.95 -16.00 3.78
CA LEU A 7 -16.99 -16.73 2.95
C LEU A 7 -16.64 -18.06 3.60
N ARG A 8 -16.54 -19.12 2.79
CA ARG A 8 -15.96 -20.40 3.23
C ARG A 8 -14.47 -20.38 2.92
N LEU A 9 -13.66 -20.52 3.96
CA LEU A 9 -12.20 -20.50 3.89
C LEU A 9 -11.66 -21.65 4.74
N ASN A 10 -10.42 -22.04 4.49
CA ASN A 10 -9.73 -22.99 5.35
C ASN A 10 -9.46 -22.36 6.73
N ASP A 11 -9.73 -23.09 7.81
CA ASP A 11 -9.56 -22.62 9.19
C ASP A 11 -8.15 -22.09 9.46
N SER A 12 -7.12 -22.73 8.92
CA SER A 12 -5.73 -22.29 9.08
C SER A 12 -5.48 -20.90 8.46
N VAL A 13 -6.19 -20.57 7.38
CA VAL A 13 -6.12 -19.25 6.73
C VAL A 13 -6.79 -18.21 7.61
N ILE A 14 -7.94 -18.53 8.19
CA ILE A 14 -8.68 -17.65 9.10
C ILE A 14 -7.81 -17.26 10.30
N GLU A 15 -7.13 -18.24 10.91
CA GLU A 15 -6.27 -17.98 12.07
C GLU A 15 -5.07 -17.10 11.73
N ARG A 16 -4.36 -17.38 10.62
CA ARG A 16 -3.27 -16.51 10.16
C ARG A 16 -3.75 -15.09 9.85
N ALA A 17 -4.91 -14.95 9.24
CA ALA A 17 -5.48 -13.66 8.91
C ALA A 17 -5.86 -12.84 10.15
N LYS A 18 -6.45 -13.49 11.18
CA LYS A 18 -6.75 -12.84 12.48
C LYS A 18 -5.48 -12.35 13.17
N LEU A 19 -4.43 -13.18 13.20
CA LEU A 19 -3.14 -12.81 13.80
C LEU A 19 -2.54 -11.59 13.11
N TYR A 20 -2.52 -11.59 11.78
CA TYR A 20 -2.03 -10.46 10.99
C TYR A 20 -2.89 -9.19 11.18
N ALA A 21 -4.22 -9.32 11.23
CA ALA A 21 -5.11 -8.19 11.48
C ALA A 21 -4.81 -7.54 12.85
N ARG A 22 -4.65 -8.37 13.88
CA ARG A 22 -4.34 -7.93 15.24
C ARG A 22 -2.96 -7.27 15.33
N SER A 23 -1.93 -7.84 14.70
CA SER A 23 -0.59 -7.24 14.71
C SER A 23 -0.56 -5.87 14.04
N ASN A 24 -1.40 -5.68 13.02
CA ASN A 24 -1.55 -4.41 12.30
C ASN A 24 -2.63 -3.49 12.90
N ARG A 25 -3.21 -3.84 14.06
CA ARG A 25 -4.26 -3.06 14.75
C ARG A 25 -5.47 -2.73 13.88
N ILE A 26 -5.83 -3.62 12.95
CA ILE A 26 -7.01 -3.50 12.09
C ILE A 26 -7.95 -4.69 12.28
N SER A 27 -9.23 -4.51 11.95
CA SER A 27 -10.18 -5.63 11.95
C SER A 27 -10.03 -6.47 10.69
N LEU A 28 -10.33 -7.77 10.78
CA LEU A 28 -10.30 -8.66 9.62
C LEU A 28 -11.28 -8.22 8.54
N SER A 29 -12.48 -7.78 8.93
CA SER A 29 -13.47 -7.22 8.01
C SER A 29 -12.92 -5.99 7.27
N LYS A 30 -12.22 -5.08 7.97
CA LYS A 30 -11.64 -3.89 7.35
C LYS A 30 -10.53 -4.24 6.35
N MET A 31 -9.73 -5.24 6.68
CA MET A 31 -8.68 -5.74 5.80
C MET A 31 -9.25 -6.32 4.49
N ILE A 32 -10.28 -7.16 4.59
CA ILE A 32 -10.90 -7.78 3.42
C ILE A 32 -11.66 -6.73 2.59
N GLU A 33 -12.39 -5.82 3.23
CA GLU A 33 -13.05 -4.71 2.56
C GLU A 33 -12.05 -3.87 1.75
N SER A 34 -10.94 -3.47 2.38
CA SER A 34 -9.88 -2.69 1.72
C SER A 34 -9.27 -3.42 0.52
N TYR A 35 -9.03 -4.72 0.66
CA TYR A 35 -8.51 -5.54 -0.44
C TYR A 35 -9.51 -5.63 -1.61
N LEU A 36 -10.78 -5.92 -1.33
CA LEU A 36 -11.81 -5.99 -2.35
C LEU A 36 -12.04 -4.63 -3.03
N ASP A 37 -12.04 -3.52 -2.27
CA ASP A 37 -12.11 -2.16 -2.83
C ASP A 37 -10.91 -1.93 -3.76
N SER A 38 -9.69 -2.28 -3.35
CA SER A 38 -8.50 -2.10 -4.18
C SER A 38 -8.52 -2.87 -5.51
N LEU A 39 -9.25 -3.99 -5.58
CA LEU A 39 -9.40 -4.81 -6.78
C LEU A 39 -10.54 -4.36 -7.69
N THR A 40 -11.62 -3.85 -7.10
CA THR A 40 -12.90 -3.61 -7.81
C THR A 40 -13.15 -2.14 -8.13
N LYS A 41 -12.43 -1.22 -7.49
CA LYS A 41 -12.56 0.21 -7.76
C LYS A 41 -12.07 0.50 -9.18
N GLU A 42 -13.01 0.82 -10.07
CA GLU A 42 -12.74 1.18 -11.45
C GLU A 42 -11.65 2.25 -11.53
N LYS A 43 -10.62 1.98 -12.34
CA LYS A 43 -9.59 2.97 -12.69
C LYS A 43 -10.27 4.07 -13.52
N LYS A 44 -10.73 5.13 -12.87
CA LYS A 44 -11.40 6.26 -13.52
C LYS A 44 -10.51 7.12 -14.43
N ASP A 45 -9.27 6.73 -14.71
CA ASP A 45 -8.41 7.45 -15.65
C ASP A 45 -7.48 6.47 -16.37
N GLU A 46 -7.81 6.16 -17.62
CA GLU A 46 -6.99 5.37 -18.54
C GLU A 46 -5.71 6.13 -18.97
N ASN A 47 -5.57 7.40 -18.59
CA ASN A 47 -4.49 8.30 -19.01
C ASN A 47 -3.43 8.60 -17.94
N LYS A 48 -3.49 7.97 -16.76
CA LYS A 48 -2.44 8.10 -15.72
C LYS A 48 -1.78 6.74 -15.51
N ILE A 49 -0.45 6.71 -15.53
CA ILE A 49 0.39 5.56 -15.15
C ILE A 49 -0.23 4.94 -13.90
N SER A 50 -0.78 3.73 -14.02
CA SER A 50 -1.58 3.15 -12.93
C SER A 50 -0.66 2.65 -11.83
N ILE A 51 -0.20 3.57 -10.98
CA ILE A 51 0.46 3.24 -9.72
C ILE A 51 -0.60 2.66 -8.77
N THR A 52 -0.21 1.68 -7.96
CA THR A 52 -1.12 1.10 -6.98
C THR A 52 -1.42 2.13 -5.88
N PRO A 53 -2.58 2.04 -5.18
CA PRO A 53 -2.91 2.98 -4.10
C PRO A 53 -1.84 3.08 -3.01
N LEU A 54 -1.13 1.98 -2.75
CA LEU A 54 0.01 1.97 -1.84
C LEU A 54 1.17 2.81 -2.38
N VAL A 55 1.55 2.63 -3.65
CA VAL A 55 2.60 3.42 -4.29
C VAL A 55 2.22 4.90 -4.33
N GLU A 56 0.97 5.23 -4.63
CA GLU A 56 0.47 6.61 -4.55
C GLU A 56 0.67 7.20 -3.15
N SER A 57 0.24 6.49 -2.11
CA SER A 57 0.40 6.93 -0.71
C SER A 57 1.86 7.13 -0.29
N LEU A 58 2.80 6.41 -0.91
CA LEU A 58 4.23 6.53 -0.64
C LEU A 58 4.89 7.63 -1.51
N SER A 59 4.43 7.81 -2.75
CA SER A 59 5.05 8.70 -3.74
C SER A 59 4.84 10.20 -3.49
N GLY A 60 3.80 10.58 -2.72
CA GLY A 60 3.49 11.99 -2.40
C GLY A 60 4.07 12.50 -1.07
N VAL A 61 4.83 11.67 -0.34
CA VAL A 61 5.34 12.03 0.99
C VAL A 61 6.54 12.97 0.93
N ILE A 62 7.25 12.99 -0.20
CA ILE A 62 8.50 13.75 -0.35
C ILE A 62 8.27 14.91 -1.32
N ASN A 63 8.38 16.14 -0.80
CA ASN A 63 8.44 17.34 -1.63
C ASN A 63 9.89 17.57 -2.06
N LEU A 64 10.17 17.38 -3.34
CA LEU A 64 11.49 17.63 -3.93
C LEU A 64 11.49 18.95 -4.72
N PRO A 65 12.60 19.70 -4.70
CA PRO A 65 12.83 20.82 -5.61
C PRO A 65 12.69 20.38 -7.08
N LEU A 66 12.28 21.31 -7.96
CA LEU A 66 12.14 21.06 -9.40
C LEU A 66 13.46 20.67 -10.07
N ASP A 67 14.58 21.12 -9.48
CA ASP A 67 15.96 20.90 -9.92
C ASP A 67 16.67 19.79 -9.14
N PHE A 68 15.92 18.96 -8.40
CA PHE A 68 16.50 17.89 -7.59
C PHE A 68 17.17 16.82 -8.45
N ASP A 69 18.50 16.74 -8.37
CA ASP A 69 19.29 15.68 -9.00
C ASP A 69 19.47 14.49 -8.05
N TYR A 70 18.57 13.52 -8.16
CA TYR A 70 18.59 12.31 -7.34
C TYR A 70 19.89 11.51 -7.50
N LYS A 71 20.60 11.59 -8.63
CA LYS A 71 21.84 10.83 -8.85
C LYS A 71 22.99 11.42 -8.07
N LYS A 72 23.05 12.75 -8.02
CA LYS A 72 24.07 13.47 -7.27
C LYS A 72 23.92 13.25 -5.77
N GLU A 73 22.72 13.50 -5.25
CA GLU A 73 22.41 13.29 -3.82
C GLU A 73 22.66 11.85 -3.37
N TYR A 74 22.28 10.87 -4.19
CA TYR A 74 22.56 9.46 -3.89
C TYR A 74 24.07 9.16 -3.88
N SER A 75 24.84 9.73 -4.80
CA SER A 75 26.29 9.55 -4.85
C SER A 75 26.96 10.17 -3.62
N ASP A 76 26.57 11.39 -3.25
CA ASP A 76 27.09 12.10 -2.08
C ASP A 76 26.77 11.33 -0.79
N TYR A 77 25.55 10.82 -0.64
CA TYR A 77 25.15 9.98 0.49
C TYR A 77 26.00 8.71 0.63
N ILE A 78 26.25 8.00 -0.48
CA ILE A 78 27.07 6.78 -0.45
C ILE A 78 28.52 7.11 -0.07
N ILE A 79 29.08 8.20 -0.60
CA ILE A 79 30.43 8.65 -0.24
C ILE A 79 30.52 8.96 1.26
N GLU A 80 29.53 9.67 1.82
CA GLU A 80 29.51 10.02 3.24
C GLU A 80 29.31 8.80 4.15
N LYS A 81 28.44 7.87 3.75
CA LYS A 81 28.15 6.65 4.52
C LYS A 81 29.35 5.72 4.68
N TYR A 82 30.20 5.63 3.68
CA TYR A 82 31.38 4.74 3.65
C TYR A 82 32.70 5.49 3.87
N LYS A 83 32.63 6.72 4.40
CA LYS A 83 33.78 7.49 4.85
C LYS A 83 34.18 7.10 6.28
#